data_AF-A0A2V2S430-F1
#
_entry.id   AF-A0A2V2S430-F1
#
_cell.length_a   1.000
_cell.length_b   1.000
_cell.length_c   1.000
_cell.angle_alpha   90.00
_cell.angle_beta   90.00
_cell.angle_gamma   90.00
#
_symmetry.space_group_name_H-M   'P 1'
#
loop_
_entity.id
_entity.type
_entity.pdbx_description
1 polymer ?
#
loop_
_entity_poly.entity_id
_entity_poly.type
_entity_poly.pdbx_seq_one_letter_code
_entity_poly.pdbx_strand_id
1 'polypeptide(L)'
;MNVNSAAPGFPLTVLRWLARILALLMAGMILLFYVGEGFNPFHLTTRELILSVPLFITWIGLWLCLKWDGLGASLVMTGMAAFYLVHFAQTGFGKFPRGWAFPLIALPGLLSLASWLWRRQTARA
;
A
#
# COMPACT_ATOMS: atom_id res chain seq x y z
N MET A 1 16.56 36.98 -8.37
CA MET A 1 15.74 35.87 -8.89
C MET A 1 14.78 35.45 -7.79
N ASN A 2 13.52 35.85 -7.92
CA ASN A 2 12.47 35.56 -6.96
C ASN A 2 11.97 34.14 -7.25
N VAL A 3 12.64 33.13 -6.69
CA VAL A 3 12.11 31.77 -6.65
C VAL A 3 10.93 31.81 -5.71
N ASN A 4 9.73 31.97 -6.28
CA ASN A 4 8.49 31.69 -5.60
C ASN A 4 8.63 30.29 -5.00
N SER A 5 8.92 30.23 -3.69
CA SER A 5 8.69 29.08 -2.83
C SER A 5 7.20 28.80 -2.92
N ALA A 6 6.77 28.13 -3.98
CA ALA A 6 5.38 27.76 -4.19
C ALA A 6 5.01 26.91 -2.99
N ALA A 7 4.28 27.52 -2.05
CA ALA A 7 3.55 26.80 -1.02
C ALA A 7 2.89 25.61 -1.73
N PRO A 8 3.00 24.38 -1.19
CA PRO A 8 2.44 23.22 -1.85
C PRO A 8 1.00 23.55 -2.19
N GLY A 9 0.69 23.65 -3.50
CA GLY A 9 -0.63 24.08 -3.94
C GLY A 9 -1.68 23.27 -3.20
N PHE A 10 -2.78 23.90 -2.79
CA PHE A 10 -3.95 23.25 -2.20
C PHE A 10 -4.20 21.80 -2.69
N PRO A 11 -4.13 21.48 -4.00
CA PRO A 11 -4.26 20.10 -4.50
C PRO A 11 -3.25 19.08 -3.93
N LEU A 12 -1.99 19.45 -3.73
CA LEU A 12 -0.94 18.53 -3.24
C LEU A 12 -1.13 18.18 -1.76
N THR A 13 -1.63 19.12 -0.97
CA THR A 13 -1.91 18.90 0.46
C THR A 13 -3.13 18.01 0.63
N VAL A 14 -4.20 18.25 -0.15
CA VAL A 14 -5.40 17.40 -0.17
C VAL A 14 -5.06 15.97 -0.59
N LEU A 15 -4.22 15.80 -1.63
CA LEU A 15 -3.81 14.48 -2.11
C LEU A 15 -3.05 13.67 -1.05
N ARG A 16 -2.17 14.32 -0.27
CA ARG A 16 -1.46 13.67 0.85
C ARG A 16 -2.40 13.21 1.95
N TRP A 17 -3.34 14.08 2.34
CA TRP A 17 -4.30 13.76 3.38
C TRP A 17 -5.23 12.62 2.95
N LEU A 18 -5.70 12.64 1.69
CA LEU A 18 -6.46 11.53 1.11
C LEU A 18 -5.66 10.23 1.11
N ALA A 19 -4.38 10.25 0.69
CA ALA A 19 -3.53 9.07 0.71
C ALA A 19 -3.33 8.51 2.14
N ARG A 20 -3.18 9.39 3.14
CA ARG A 20 -3.04 8.99 4.55
C ARG A 20 -4.32 8.41 5.13
N ILE A 21 -5.47 9.04 4.85
CA ILE A 21 -6.78 8.54 5.30
C ILE A 21 -7.05 7.18 4.66
N LEU A 22 -6.80 7.04 3.34
CA LEU A 22 -6.93 5.73 2.68
C LEU A 22 -5.95 4.70 3.25
N ALA A 23 -4.70 5.07 3.52
CA ALA A 23 -3.72 4.14 4.09
C ALA A 23 -4.16 3.66 5.48
N LEU A 24 -4.65 4.56 6.33
CA LEU A 24 -5.18 4.23 7.65
C LEU A 24 -6.42 3.33 7.54
N LEU A 25 -7.35 3.66 6.64
CA LEU A 25 -8.57 2.90 6.41
C LEU A 25 -8.25 1.47 5.95
N MET A 26 -7.32 1.32 4.99
CA MET A 26 -6.89 0.00 4.50
C MET A 26 -6.12 -0.79 5.56
N ALA A 27 -5.25 -0.13 6.33
CA ALA A 27 -4.51 -0.79 7.42
C ALA A 27 -5.47 -1.27 8.52
N GLY A 28 -6.47 -0.47 8.86
CA GLY A 28 -7.53 -0.82 9.80
C GLY A 28 -8.43 -1.93 9.28
N MET A 29 -8.77 -1.92 7.98
CA MET A 29 -9.54 -2.99 7.36
C MET A 29 -8.79 -4.33 7.39
N ILE A 30 -7.48 -4.35 7.05
CA ILE A 30 -6.65 -5.56 7.15
C ILE A 30 -6.63 -6.07 8.60
N LEU A 31 -6.49 -5.17 9.57
CA LEU A 31 -6.52 -5.53 10.99
C LEU A 31 -7.88 -6.10 11.41
N LEU A 32 -8.98 -5.52 10.92
CA LEU A 32 -10.33 -5.99 11.22
C LEU A 32 -10.60 -7.37 10.62
N PHE A 33 -10.11 -7.65 9.41
CA PHE A 33 -10.13 -9.01 8.85
C PHE A 33 -9.31 -9.98 9.70
N TYR A 34 -8.11 -9.57 10.11
CA TYR A 34 -7.22 -10.39 10.93
C TYR A 34 -7.83 -10.75 12.29
N VAL A 35 -8.51 -9.80 12.93
CA VAL A 35 -9.20 -10.01 14.22
C VAL A 35 -10.53 -10.74 14.02
N GLY A 36 -11.29 -10.40 12.96
CA GLY A 36 -12.63 -10.90 12.69
C GLY A 36 -12.69 -12.32 12.15
N GLU A 37 -11.72 -12.76 11.33
CA GLU A 37 -11.61 -14.15 10.88
C GLU A 37 -11.01 -15.07 11.97
N GLY A 38 -10.48 -14.49 13.06
CA GLY A 38 -9.85 -15.26 14.13
C GLY A 38 -8.55 -15.89 13.64
N PHE A 39 -7.49 -15.09 13.54
CA PHE A 39 -6.17 -15.58 13.15
C PHE A 39 -5.72 -16.74 14.04
N ASN A 40 -5.72 -17.96 13.49
CA ASN A 40 -5.41 -19.17 14.23
C ASN A 40 -4.06 -19.74 13.71
N PRO A 41 -2.91 -19.35 14.30
CA PRO A 41 -1.57 -19.73 13.85
C PRO A 41 -1.36 -21.25 13.68
N PHE A 42 -2.17 -22.05 14.37
CA PHE A 42 -2.07 -23.51 14.43
C PHE A 42 -2.92 -24.26 13.38
N HIS A 43 -3.78 -23.57 12.62
CA HIS A 43 -4.57 -24.16 11.53
C HIS A 43 -4.22 -23.62 10.15
N LEU A 44 -3.23 -22.73 10.05
CA LEU A 44 -2.81 -22.17 8.77
C LEU A 44 -2.06 -23.22 7.96
N THR A 45 -2.55 -23.44 6.76
CA THR A 45 -1.87 -24.23 5.74
C THR A 45 -0.54 -23.56 5.40
N THR A 46 0.52 -24.31 5.09
CA THR A 46 1.83 -23.73 4.68
C THR A 46 1.70 -22.68 3.58
N ARG A 47 0.71 -22.86 2.70
CA ARG A 47 0.34 -21.94 1.62
C ARG A 47 -0.12 -20.56 2.14
N GLU A 48 -0.93 -20.54 3.19
CA GLU A 48 -1.47 -19.32 3.82
C GLU A 48 -0.41 -18.58 4.63
N LEU A 49 0.49 -19.32 5.29
CA LEU A 49 1.64 -18.73 5.98
C LEU A 49 2.58 -17.99 5.01
N ILE A 50 2.80 -18.54 3.81
CA ILE A 50 3.63 -17.88 2.79
C ILE A 50 2.95 -16.62 2.24
N LEU A 51 1.62 -16.59 2.16
CA LEU A 51 0.85 -15.42 1.71
C LEU A 51 0.73 -14.33 2.78
N SER A 52 0.77 -14.69 4.07
CA SER A 52 0.68 -13.72 5.16
C SER A 52 1.91 -12.82 5.24
N VAL A 53 3.11 -13.32 4.90
CA VAL A 53 4.36 -12.55 4.90
C VAL A 53 4.29 -11.28 4.01
N PRO A 54 4.02 -11.38 2.69
CA PRO A 54 3.92 -10.20 1.84
C PRO A 54 2.72 -9.30 2.19
N LEU A 55 1.62 -9.87 2.72
CA LEU A 55 0.52 -9.08 3.25
C LEU A 55 0.97 -8.23 4.45
N PHE A 56 1.77 -8.81 5.35
CA PHE A 56 2.32 -8.12 6.52
C PHE A 56 3.28 -6.99 6.11
N ILE A 57 4.12 -7.24 5.10
CA ILE A 57 4.99 -6.21 4.50
C ILE A 57 4.14 -5.05 3.94
N THR A 58 3.06 -5.37 3.23
CA THR A 58 2.12 -4.37 2.70
C THR A 58 1.47 -3.56 3.83
N TRP A 59 1.06 -4.23 4.91
CA TRP A 59 0.47 -3.59 6.09
C TRP A 59 1.45 -2.64 6.79
N ILE A 60 2.70 -3.06 6.99
CA ILE A 60 3.77 -2.19 7.50
C ILE A 60 3.98 -0.99 6.56
N GLY A 61 3.92 -1.21 5.25
CA GLY A 61 4.01 -0.15 4.24
C GLY A 61 2.91 0.90 4.38
N LEU A 62 1.67 0.48 4.66
CA LEU A 62 0.54 1.40 4.89
C LEU A 62 0.76 2.27 6.13
N TRP A 63 1.30 1.69 7.20
CA TRP A 63 1.70 2.46 8.38
C TRP A 63 2.85 3.42 8.09
N LEU A 64 3.83 2.98 7.30
CA LEU A 64 4.94 3.84 6.88
C LEU A 64 4.45 5.00 6.01
N CYS A 65 3.41 4.83 5.20
CA CYS A 65 2.81 5.90 4.39
C CYS A 65 2.27 7.07 5.24
N LEU A 66 1.97 6.87 6.54
CA LEU A 66 1.52 7.94 7.43
C LEU A 66 2.65 8.96 7.71
N LYS A 67 3.89 8.49 7.84
CA LYS A 67 5.06 9.32 8.19
C LYS A 67 5.99 9.57 7.01
N TRP A 68 6.13 8.60 6.10
CA TRP A 68 7.07 8.58 4.98
C TRP A 68 6.37 8.21 3.66
N ASP A 69 5.82 9.20 2.96
CA ASP A 69 5.02 9.03 1.74
C ASP A 69 5.72 8.16 0.66
N GLY A 70 7.04 8.30 0.48
CA GLY A 70 7.80 7.60 -0.56
C GLY A 70 8.20 6.17 -0.19
N LEU A 71 8.80 5.98 1.00
CA LEU A 71 9.22 4.65 1.47
C LEU A 71 8.02 3.74 1.74
N GLY A 72 6.95 4.28 2.34
CA GLY A 72 5.71 3.55 2.56
C GLY A 72 5.07 3.11 1.25
N ALA A 73 4.98 4.01 0.26
CA ALA A 73 4.40 3.69 -1.04
C ALA A 73 5.19 2.59 -1.78
N SER A 74 6.52 2.67 -1.78
CA SER A 74 7.34 1.60 -2.37
C SER A 74 7.15 0.27 -1.66
N LEU A 75 7.02 0.28 -0.32
CA LEU A 75 6.85 -0.94 0.45
C LEU A 75 5.46 -1.57 0.22
N VAL A 76 4.42 -0.75 0.14
CA VAL A 76 3.06 -1.19 -0.25
C VAL A 76 3.09 -1.81 -1.65
N MET A 77 3.73 -1.15 -2.63
CA MET A 77 3.80 -1.66 -4.00
C MET A 77 4.58 -2.97 -4.10
N THR A 78 5.75 -3.05 -3.46
CA THR A 78 6.57 -4.26 -3.45
C THR A 78 5.89 -5.41 -2.71
N GLY A 79 5.30 -5.15 -1.54
CA GLY A 79 4.56 -6.15 -0.78
C GLY A 79 3.34 -6.67 -1.54
N MET A 80 2.61 -5.78 -2.21
CA MET A 80 1.45 -6.15 -3.00
C MET A 80 1.86 -6.94 -4.26
N ALA A 81 2.90 -6.51 -4.96
CA ALA A 81 3.46 -7.25 -6.09
C ALA A 81 3.95 -8.65 -5.69
N ALA A 82 4.66 -8.76 -4.55
CA ALA A 82 5.10 -10.04 -4.01
C ALA A 82 3.92 -10.95 -3.63
N PHE A 83 2.87 -10.40 -3.00
CA PHE A 83 1.65 -11.14 -2.70
C PHE A 83 0.99 -11.68 -3.97
N TYR A 84 0.85 -10.85 -5.01
CA TYR A 84 0.31 -11.28 -6.30
C TYR A 84 1.18 -12.39 -6.92
N LEU A 85 2.50 -12.27 -6.88
CA LEU A 85 3.43 -13.23 -7.47
C LEU A 85 3.34 -14.59 -6.76
N VAL A 86 3.35 -14.59 -5.42
CA VAL A 86 3.21 -15.79 -4.59
C VAL A 86 1.85 -16.44 -4.82
N HIS A 87 0.77 -15.66 -4.78
CA HIS A 87 -0.58 -16.18 -5.02
C HIS A 87 -0.70 -16.77 -6.44
N PHE A 88 -0.11 -16.12 -7.43
CA PHE A 88 -0.11 -16.58 -8.81
C PHE A 88 0.68 -17.88 -9.00
N ALA A 89 1.87 -17.98 -8.41
CA ALA A 89 2.69 -19.18 -8.40
C ALA A 89 1.98 -20.35 -7.70
N GLN A 90 1.32 -20.07 -6.58
CA GLN A 90 0.61 -21.08 -5.80
C GLN A 90 -0.68 -21.56 -6.48
N THR A 91 -1.32 -20.75 -7.33
CA THR A 91 -2.63 -21.07 -7.94
C THR A 91 -2.51 -21.60 -9.38
N GLY A 92 -1.28 -21.87 -9.84
CA GLY A 92 -1.03 -22.58 -11.09
C GLY A 92 -1.52 -21.84 -12.34
N PHE A 93 -1.23 -20.54 -12.46
CA PHE A 93 -1.54 -19.72 -13.65
C PHE A 93 -3.03 -19.59 -14.03
N GLY A 94 -3.99 -20.07 -13.21
CA GLY A 94 -5.41 -20.13 -13.59
C GLY A 94 -6.37 -19.19 -12.85
N LYS A 95 -6.01 -18.67 -11.67
CA LYS A 95 -6.92 -17.81 -10.88
C LYS A 95 -6.19 -16.58 -10.36
N PHE A 96 -6.42 -15.47 -11.06
CA PHE A 96 -6.15 -14.16 -10.49
C PHE A 96 -6.99 -13.99 -9.21
N PRO A 97 -6.43 -13.46 -8.11
CA PRO A 97 -7.22 -13.16 -6.93
C PRO A 97 -8.26 -12.09 -7.30
N ARG A 98 -9.50 -12.53 -7.56
CA ARG A 98 -10.65 -11.68 -7.89
C ARG A 98 -11.21 -11.10 -6.59
N GLY A 99 -10.51 -10.12 -6.03
CA GLY A 99 -10.96 -9.38 -4.85
C GLY A 99 -10.86 -7.88 -5.10
N TRP A 100 -11.98 -7.17 -4.97
CA TRP A 100 -12.04 -5.71 -5.14
C TRP A 100 -11.17 -4.97 -4.11
N ALA A 101 -10.85 -5.63 -2.98
CA ALA A 101 -10.02 -5.08 -1.91
C ALA A 101 -8.56 -4.85 -2.32
N PHE A 102 -7.97 -5.67 -3.20
CA PHE A 102 -6.57 -5.56 -3.58
C PHE A 102 -6.20 -4.28 -4.36
N PRO A 103 -6.94 -3.90 -5.43
CA PRO A 103 -6.72 -2.60 -6.07
C PRO A 103 -7.04 -1.43 -5.13
N LEU A 104 -7.99 -1.60 -4.20
CA LEU A 104 -8.30 -0.61 -3.16
C LEU A 104 -7.13 -0.38 -2.19
N ILE A 105 -6.38 -1.42 -1.84
CA ILE A 105 -5.18 -1.35 -0.99
C ILE A 105 -3.99 -0.74 -1.75
N ALA A 106 -3.91 -0.98 -3.07
CA ALA A 106 -2.86 -0.40 -3.91
C ALA A 106 -3.06 1.12 -4.16
N LEU A 107 -4.30 1.60 -4.16
CA LEU A 107 -4.68 3.01 -4.38
C LEU A 107 -3.91 4.02 -3.51
N PRO A 108 -3.84 3.91 -2.17
CA PRO A 108 -3.06 4.83 -1.35
C PRO A 108 -1.57 4.80 -1.68
N GLY A 109 -1.01 3.62 -1.96
CA GLY A 109 0.38 3.48 -2.40
C GLY A 109 0.63 4.20 -3.72
N LEU A 110 -0.27 4.06 -4.70
CA LEU A 110 -0.17 4.66 -6.02
C LEU A 110 -0.27 6.19 -5.95
N LEU A 111 -1.25 6.69 -5.20
CA LEU A 111 -1.45 8.13 -4.98
C LEU A 111 -0.25 8.76 -4.26
N SER A 112 0.28 8.07 -3.25
CA SER A 112 1.44 8.53 -2.49
C SER A 112 2.72 8.50 -3.35
N LEU A 113 2.93 7.45 -4.14
CA LEU A 113 4.05 7.34 -5.10
C LEU A 113 3.98 8.43 -6.18
N ALA A 114 2.80 8.67 -6.75
CA ALA A 114 2.57 9.71 -7.76
C ALA A 114 2.87 11.10 -7.18
N SER A 115 2.40 11.38 -5.95
CA SER A 115 2.67 12.65 -5.26
C SER A 115 4.17 12.87 -4.97
N TRP A 116 4.92 11.79 -4.80
CA TRP A 116 6.35 11.82 -4.54
C TRP A 116 7.16 12.03 -5.82
N LEU A 117 6.80 11.34 -6.91
CA LEU A 117 7.40 11.52 -8.23
C LEU A 117 7.18 12.94 -8.76
N TRP A 118 5.98 13.48 -8.59
CA TRP A 118 5.66 14.86 -9.01
C TRP A 118 6.55 15.88 -8.29
N ARG A 119 6.75 15.71 -6.98
CA ARG A 119 7.68 16.56 -6.19
C ARG A 119 9.13 16.46 -6.64
N ARG A 120 9.59 15.26 -7.00
CA ARG A 120 10.96 15.06 -7.50
C ARG A 120 11.19 15.72 -8.85
N GLN A 121 10.17 15.79 -9.70
CA GLN A 121 10.26 16.47 -10.99
C GLN A 121 10.26 17.99 -10.81
N THR A 122 9.42 18.54 -9.94
CA THR A 122 9.39 19.99 -9.67
C THR A 122 10.63 20.48 -8.92
N ALA A 123 11.30 19.63 -8.13
CA ALA A 123 12.55 19.97 -7.46
C ALA A 123 13.81 19.84 -8.35
N ARG A 124 13.67 19.32 -9.58
CA ARG A 124 14.75 19.16 -10.56
C ARG A 124 14.64 20.12 -11.76
N ALA A 125 13.56 20.87 -11.87
CA ALA A 125 13.31 21.89 -12.90
C ALA A 125 13.61 23.28 -12.32
#